data_AF-A0A7L4R0M0-F1
#
_entry.id   AF-A0A7L4R0M0-F1
#
_cell.length_a   1.000
_cell.length_b   1.000
_cell.length_c   1.000
_cell.angle_alpha   90.00
_cell.angle_beta   90.00
_cell.angle_gamma   90.00
#
_symmetry.space_group_name_H-M   'P 1'
#
loop_
_entity.id
_entity.type
_entity.pdbx_description
1 polymer ?
#
loop_
_entity_poly.entity_id
_entity_poly.type
_entity_poly.pdbx_seq_one_letter_code
_entity_poly.pdbx_strand_id
1 'polypeptide(L)'
;PTVRNGSATDEEQEVFKKRHAERGLAILDIPADELFTATKVEIEPPEKAMVYRSIACAECGEETMETRLRVKDGQMVCLSCFEGYDI
;
A
#
# COMPACT_ATOMS: atom_id res chain seq x y z
N PRO A 1 2.43 -25.10 6.00
CA PRO A 1 2.68 -25.66 4.64
C PRO A 1 4.18 -25.74 4.38
N THR A 2 4.67 -26.84 3.81
CA THR A 2 6.10 -27.07 3.46
C THR A 2 6.67 -25.99 2.51
N VAL A 3 5.80 -25.34 1.74
CA VAL A 3 6.16 -24.16 0.92
C VAL A 3 6.43 -22.92 1.77
N ARG A 4 5.67 -22.71 2.85
CA ARG A 4 5.73 -21.47 3.66
C ARG A 4 6.98 -21.40 4.55
N ASN A 5 7.53 -22.55 4.95
CA ASN A 5 8.77 -22.66 5.73
C ASN A 5 10.00 -22.99 4.85
N GLY A 6 9.86 -22.93 3.51
CA GLY A 6 10.98 -23.08 2.57
C GLY A 6 11.54 -24.49 2.42
N SER A 7 10.84 -25.52 2.91
CA SER A 7 11.30 -26.91 2.89
C SER A 7 10.63 -27.75 1.79
N ALA A 8 10.02 -27.11 0.78
CA ALA A 8 9.28 -27.79 -0.27
C ALA A 8 10.19 -28.22 -1.42
N THR A 9 9.98 -29.43 -1.93
CA THR A 9 10.59 -29.90 -3.19
C THR A 9 10.06 -29.11 -4.39
N ASP A 10 10.75 -29.17 -5.52
CA ASP A 10 10.30 -28.50 -6.75
C ASP A 10 8.91 -28.97 -7.19
N GLU A 11 8.63 -30.27 -7.08
CA GLU A 11 7.30 -30.84 -7.38
C GLU A 11 6.23 -30.30 -6.43
N GLU A 12 6.53 -30.19 -5.13
CA GLU A 12 5.60 -29.62 -4.15
C GLU A 12 5.34 -28.13 -4.40
N GLN A 13 6.37 -27.39 -4.84
CA GLN A 13 6.23 -25.98 -5.21
C GLN A 13 5.34 -25.80 -6.44
N GLU A 14 5.51 -26.60 -7.49
CA GLU A 14 4.69 -26.53 -8.69
C GLU A 14 3.23 -26.90 -8.41
N VAL A 15 2.99 -27.95 -7.61
CA VAL A 15 1.64 -28.32 -7.17
C VAL A 15 1.00 -27.17 -6.37
N PHE A 16 1.75 -26.52 -5.49
CA PHE A 16 1.27 -25.37 -4.74
C PHE A 16 0.92 -24.20 -5.66
N LYS A 17 1.80 -23.82 -6.59
CA LYS A 17 1.56 -22.73 -7.56
C LYS A 17 0.28 -22.97 -8.34
N LYS A 18 0.10 -24.18 -8.88
CA LYS A 18 -1.10 -24.55 -9.64
C LYS A 18 -2.37 -24.39 -8.80
N ARG A 19 -2.41 -24.99 -7.61
CA ARG A 19 -3.58 -24.91 -6.71
C ARG A 19 -3.85 -23.49 -6.23
N HIS A 20 -2.80 -22.70 -6.01
CA HIS A 20 -2.92 -21.31 -5.59
C HIS A 20 -3.54 -20.46 -6.69
N ALA A 21 -3.08 -20.63 -7.94
CA ALA A 21 -3.65 -19.96 -9.10
C ALA A 21 -5.12 -20.36 -9.33
N GLU A 22 -5.43 -21.66 -9.30
CA GLU A 22 -6.81 -22.16 -9.45
C GLU A 22 -7.75 -21.56 -8.41
N ARG A 23 -7.34 -21.54 -7.14
CA ARG A 23 -8.14 -20.95 -6.05
C ARG A 23 -8.28 -19.44 -6.16
N GLY A 24 -7.20 -18.74 -6.52
CA GLY A 24 -7.21 -17.29 -6.69
C GLY A 24 -8.17 -16.86 -7.78
N LEU A 25 -8.18 -17.57 -8.91
CA LEU A 25 -9.11 -17.33 -10.01
C LEU A 25 -10.55 -17.65 -9.62
N ALA A 26 -10.78 -18.76 -8.90
CA ALA A 26 -12.13 -19.15 -8.49
C ALA A 26 -12.84 -18.08 -7.64
N ILE A 27 -12.10 -17.29 -6.84
CA ILE A 27 -12.69 -16.20 -6.04
C ILE A 27 -13.38 -15.15 -6.90
N LEU A 28 -12.92 -14.93 -8.13
CA LEU A 28 -13.49 -13.93 -9.04
C LEU A 28 -14.90 -14.29 -9.51
N ASP A 29 -15.24 -15.58 -9.50
CA ASP A 29 -16.54 -16.08 -9.94
C ASP A 29 -17.54 -16.23 -8.77
N ILE A 30 -17.10 -16.07 -7.52
CA ILE A 30 -17.98 -16.21 -6.35
C ILE A 30 -18.86 -14.95 -6.22
N PRO A 31 -20.18 -15.09 -6.03
CA PRO A 31 -21.06 -13.96 -5.75
C PRO A 31 -20.56 -13.10 -4.58
N ALA A 32 -20.65 -11.77 -4.74
CA ALA A 32 -20.12 -10.83 -3.76
C ALA A 32 -20.78 -10.96 -2.37
N ASP A 33 -22.04 -11.37 -2.31
CA ASP A 33 -22.81 -11.58 -1.08
C ASP A 33 -22.45 -12.88 -0.34
N GLU A 34 -21.81 -13.84 -1.02
CA GLU A 34 -21.19 -15.01 -0.37
C GLU A 34 -19.81 -14.68 0.22
N LEU A 35 -19.10 -13.70 -0.36
CA LEU A 35 -17.76 -13.27 0.08
C LEU A 35 -17.78 -12.16 1.12
N PHE A 36 -18.73 -11.23 1.02
CA PHE A 36 -18.74 -9.98 1.76
C PHE A 36 -20.08 -9.74 2.44
N THR A 37 -20.03 -9.16 3.63
CA THR A 37 -21.21 -8.64 4.32
C THR A 37 -21.17 -7.11 4.28
N ALA A 38 -22.10 -6.50 3.54
CA ALA A 38 -22.27 -5.05 3.51
C ALA A 38 -23.49 -4.64 4.33
N THR A 39 -23.32 -3.68 5.24
CA THR A 39 -24.40 -3.15 6.08
C THR A 39 -24.46 -1.65 5.98
N LYS A 40 -25.65 -1.08 6.17
CA LYS A 40 -25.82 0.37 6.30
C LYS A 40 -25.39 0.79 7.69
N VAL A 41 -24.52 1.78 7.76
CA VAL A 41 -24.04 2.40 9.00
C VAL A 41 -24.27 3.91 8.95
N GLU A 42 -24.59 4.50 10.09
CA GLU A 42 -24.61 5.96 10.26
C GLU A 42 -23.26 6.38 10.83
N ILE A 43 -22.45 7.05 10.02
CA ILE A 43 -21.16 7.60 10.42
C ILE A 43 -21.06 9.05 9.95
N GLU A 44 -20.38 9.89 10.72
CA GLU A 44 -19.96 11.19 10.22
C GLU A 44 -18.84 10.97 9.19
N PRO A 45 -18.99 11.44 7.94
CA PRO A 45 -17.93 11.30 6.95
C PRO A 45 -16.70 12.09 7.41
N PRO A 46 -15.47 11.62 7.11
CA PRO A 46 -14.28 12.41 7.40
C PRO A 46 -14.35 13.75 6.66
N GLU A 47 -13.63 14.74 7.20
CA GLU A 47 -13.50 16.03 6.54
C GLU A 47 -12.94 15.87 5.12
N LYS A 48 -13.33 16.78 4.21
CA LYS A 48 -12.82 16.76 2.84
C LYS A 48 -11.30 16.89 2.84
N ALA A 49 -10.65 16.09 1.99
CA ALA A 49 -9.22 16.21 1.77
C ALA A 49 -8.89 17.65 1.31
N MET A 50 -7.99 18.30 2.03
CA MET A 50 -7.50 19.63 1.68
C MET A 50 -6.46 19.54 0.57
N VAL A 51 -6.58 20.40 -0.44
CA VAL A 51 -5.56 20.56 -1.48
C VAL A 51 -4.52 21.54 -0.99
N TYR A 52 -3.38 21.01 -0.58
CA TYR A 52 -2.24 21.81 -0.17
C TYR A 52 -1.37 22.18 -1.36
N ARG A 53 -0.57 23.23 -1.20
CA ARG A 53 0.40 23.60 -2.23
C ARG A 53 1.47 22.52 -2.36
N SER A 54 1.91 22.29 -3.60
CA SER A 54 3.15 21.57 -3.87
C SER A 54 4.31 22.54 -3.79
N ILE A 55 5.36 22.14 -3.06
CA ILE A 55 6.60 22.89 -2.94
C ILE A 55 7.73 21.90 -3.21
N ALA A 56 8.62 22.25 -4.13
CA ALA A 56 9.81 21.47 -4.44
C ALA A 56 10.72 21.31 -3.20
N CYS A 57 11.13 20.08 -2.92
CA CYS A 57 12.15 19.78 -1.94
C CYS A 57 13.48 20.46 -2.31
N ALA A 58 14.11 21.15 -1.36
CA ALA A 58 15.39 21.81 -1.61
C ALA A 58 16.57 20.87 -1.86
N GLU A 59 16.43 19.58 -1.51
CA GLU A 59 17.49 18.57 -1.65
C GLU A 59 17.30 17.71 -2.92
N CYS A 60 16.13 17.09 -3.12
CA CYS A 60 15.86 16.24 -4.30
C CYS A 60 15.13 16.94 -5.47
N GLY A 61 14.51 18.10 -5.24
CA GLY A 61 13.76 18.85 -6.26
C GLY A 61 12.33 18.34 -6.53
N GLU A 62 11.89 17.25 -5.91
CA GLU A 62 10.53 16.71 -6.12
C GLU A 62 9.45 17.56 -5.44
N GLU A 63 8.32 17.68 -6.12
CA GLU A 63 7.13 18.38 -5.60
C GLU A 63 6.54 17.62 -4.41
N THR A 64 6.58 18.25 -3.24
CA THR A 64 6.08 17.69 -1.99
C THR A 64 4.95 18.55 -1.44
N MET A 65 3.91 17.90 -0.93
CA MET A 65 2.83 18.58 -0.22
C MET A 65 3.38 19.46 0.90
N GLU A 66 2.95 20.73 1.01
CA GLU A 66 3.54 21.68 1.96
C GLU A 66 3.51 21.19 3.43
N THR A 67 2.48 20.43 3.81
CA THR A 67 2.33 19.84 5.14
C THR A 67 3.30 18.67 5.42
N ARG A 68 3.93 18.13 4.37
CA ARG A 68 4.90 17.04 4.42
C ARG A 68 6.35 17.51 4.26
N LEU A 69 6.61 18.82 4.17
CA LEU A 69 7.96 19.36 4.22
C LEU A 69 8.43 19.59 5.67
N ARG A 70 9.74 19.58 5.87
CA ARG A 70 10.42 19.87 7.14
C ARG A 70 11.56 20.86 6.91
N VAL A 71 11.94 21.59 7.96
CA VAL A 71 13.04 22.55 7.90
C VAL A 71 14.35 21.83 8.24
N LYS A 72 15.30 21.81 7.31
CA LYS A 72 16.68 21.34 7.49
C LYS A 72 17.62 22.44 7.01
N ASP A 73 18.48 22.94 7.90
CA ASP A 73 19.42 24.05 7.62
C ASP A 73 18.76 25.30 7.00
N GLY A 74 17.54 25.62 7.44
CA GLY A 74 16.75 26.75 6.94
C GLY A 74 16.07 26.53 5.59
N GLN A 75 16.22 25.34 4.98
CA GLN A 75 15.57 24.97 3.73
C GLN A 75 14.42 23.99 3.97
N MET A 76 13.42 24.01 3.08
CA MET A 76 12.30 23.07 3.12
C MET A 76 12.68 21.79 2.36
N VAL A 77 12.67 20.65 3.06
CA VAL A 77 13.02 19.33 2.50
C VAL A 77 11.89 18.33 2.74
N CYS A 78 11.73 17.36 1.83
CA CYS A 78 10.74 16.28 1.98
C CYS A 78 11.12 15.35 3.14
N LEU A 79 10.16 14.55 3.62
CA LEU A 79 10.39 13.60 4.73
C LEU A 79 11.55 12.63 4.42
N SER A 80 11.63 12.11 3.20
CA SER A 80 12.69 11.18 2.79
C SER A 80 14.09 11.82 2.91
N CYS A 81 14.28 13.04 2.40
CA CYS A 81 15.54 13.80 2.53
C CYS A 81 15.81 14.30 3.96
N PHE A 82 14.76 14.49 4.77
CA PHE A 82 14.90 14.88 6.17
C PHE A 82 15.37 13.71 7.04
N GLU A 83 14.74 12.55 6.89
CA GLU A 83 15.00 11.36 7.72
C GLU A 83 16.16 10.50 7.18
N GLY A 84 16.56 10.70 5.93
CA GLY A 84 17.64 9.95 5.27
C GLY A 84 17.23 8.53 4.87
N TYR A 85 15.94 8.29 4.68
CA TYR A 85 15.38 7.01 4.26
C TYR A 85 14.58 7.18 2.98
N ASP A 86 14.74 6.24 2.05
CA ASP A 86 13.76 6.04 0.97
C ASP A 86 12.51 5.40 1.58
N ILE A 87 11.53 6.23 1.96
CA ILE A 87 10.17 5.80 2.36
C ILE A 87 9.30 5.63 1.13
#